data_AF-A0A8J7Y938-F1
#
_entry.id   AF-A0A8J7Y938-F1
#
_cell.length_a   1.000
_cell.length_b   1.000
_cell.length_c   1.000
_cell.angle_alpha   90.00
_cell.angle_beta   90.00
_cell.angle_gamma   90.00
#
_symmetry.space_group_name_H-M   'P 1'
#
loop_
_entity.id
_entity.type
_entity.pdbx_description
1 polymer ?
#
loop_
_entity_poly.entity_id
_entity_poly.type
_entity_poly.pdbx_seq_one_letter_code
_entity_poly.pdbx_strand_id
1 'polypeptide(L)' 'PINYGKPFKLSTLEACIATLYIANYKNDALSLINGFKWAKTFIDLNRDLLEEYSGKKSKEIIQIQNDFLSKGIKNS' A
#
# COMPACT_ATOMS: atom_id res chain seq x y z
N PRO A 1 -1.55 7.06 18.24
CA PRO A 1 -1.57 6.71 16.80
C PRO A 1 -2.48 7.68 16.03
N ILE A 2 -1.90 8.63 15.27
CA ILE A 2 -2.59 9.88 14.90
C ILE A 2 -3.37 9.81 13.56
N ASN A 3 -3.26 8.76 12.75
CA ASN A 3 -4.01 8.67 11.48
C ASN A 3 -4.43 7.23 11.13
N TYR A 4 -5.21 6.57 11.99
CA TYR A 4 -5.85 5.30 11.62
C TYR A 4 -7.14 5.59 10.84
N GLY A 5 -7.26 5.13 9.59
CA GLY A 5 -8.55 4.99 8.91
C GLY A 5 -8.96 6.04 7.87
N LYS A 6 -8.07 6.93 7.39
CA LYS A 6 -8.39 7.79 6.23
C LYS A 6 -7.68 7.30 4.96
N PRO A 7 -8.42 6.99 3.87
CA PRO A 7 -7.83 6.72 2.56
C PRO A 7 -6.91 7.88 2.16
N PHE A 8 -5.76 7.58 1.56
CA PHE A 8 -4.76 8.56 1.06
C PHE A 8 -3.97 9.37 2.10
N LYS A 9 -4.07 9.07 3.40
CA LYS A 9 -3.16 9.65 4.42
C LYS A 9 -2.17 8.61 4.92
N LEU A 10 -1.10 8.43 4.16
CA LEU A 10 0.06 7.65 4.57
C LEU A 10 1.05 8.55 5.31
N SER A 11 1.65 8.02 6.37
CA SER A 11 2.91 8.56 6.90
C SER A 11 4.04 8.37 5.89
N THR A 12 5.10 9.16 5.99
CA THR A 12 6.30 9.03 5.13
C THR A 12 6.84 7.59 5.14
N LEU A 13 6.82 6.91 6.29
CA LEU A 13 7.26 5.53 6.40
C LEU A 13 6.36 4.57 5.61
N GLU A 14 5.04 4.70 5.69
CA GLU A 14 4.11 3.87 4.93
C GLU A 14 4.23 4.09 3.42
N ALA A 15 4.45 5.34 2.99
CA ALA A 15 4.71 5.66 1.59
C ALA A 15 6.02 5.02 1.09
N CYS A 16 7.09 5.06 1.89
CA CYS A 16 8.34 4.37 1.56
C CYS A 16 8.16 2.84 1.47
N ILE A 17 7.45 2.24 2.44
CA ILE A 17 7.16 0.81 2.45
C ILE A 17 6.37 0.42 1.19
N ALA A 18 5.28 1.14 0.88
CA ALA A 18 4.46 0.89 -0.29
C ALA A 18 5.28 1.03 -1.60
N THR A 19 6.11 2.07 -1.70
CA THR A 19 6.96 2.30 -2.88
C THR A 19 7.93 1.15 -3.11
N LEU A 20 8.63 0.71 -2.06
CA LEU A 20 9.56 -0.43 -2.14
C LEU A 20 8.83 -1.72 -2.52
N TYR A 21 7.64 -1.94 -1.95
CA TYR A 21 6.83 -3.12 -2.26
C TYR A 21 6.36 -3.17 -3.71
N ILE A 22 5.87 -2.04 -4.23
CA ILE A 22 5.42 -1.89 -5.62
C ILE A 22 6.61 -2.05 -6.58
N ALA A 23 7.76 -1.49 -6.23
CA ALA A 23 9.01 -1.61 -6.98
C ALA A 23 9.69 -2.99 -6.87
N ASN A 24 9.03 -3.98 -6.25
CA ASN A 24 9.51 -5.36 -6.08
C ASN A 24 10.71 -5.53 -5.12
N TYR A 25 11.04 -4.50 -4.33
CA TYR A 25 12.02 -4.53 -3.23
C TYR A 25 11.37 -5.00 -1.92
N LYS A 26 10.70 -6.16 -1.96
CA LYS A 26 9.89 -6.67 -0.84
C LYS A 26 10.73 -6.90 0.44
N ASN A 27 11.97 -7.37 0.30
CA ASN A 27 12.85 -7.63 1.45
C ASN A 27 13.27 -6.34 2.18
N ASP A 28 13.50 -5.26 1.44
CA ASP A 28 13.83 -3.95 2.01
C ASP A 28 12.61 -3.34 2.72
N ALA A 29 11.42 -3.48 2.11
CA ALA A 29 10.16 -3.08 2.73
C ALA A 29 9.91 -3.83 4.06
N LEU A 30 10.14 -5.16 4.08
CA LEU A 30 10.00 -5.99 5.28
C LEU A 30 11.02 -5.63 6.36
N SER A 31 12.25 -5.27 5.98
CA SER A 31 13.29 -4.84 6.91
C SER A 31 12.93 -3.52 7.61
N LEU A 32 12.31 -2.58 6.89
CA LEU A 32 11.79 -1.34 7.48
C LEU A 32 10.65 -1.58 8.48
N ILE A 33 9.81 -2.59 8.23
CA ILE A 33 8.67 -2.94 9.08
C ILE A 33 9.10 -3.55 10.40
N ASN A 34 10.22 -4.27 10.42
CA ASN A 34 10.69 -4.95 11.62
C ASN A 34 10.96 -3.99 12.80
N GLY A 35 11.24 -2.71 12.50
CA GLY A 35 11.38 -1.64 13.50
C GLY A 35 10.06 -1.06 14.03
N PHE A 36 8.92 -1.36 13.40
CA PHE A 36 7.64 -0.71 13.69
C PHE A 36 6.49 -1.73 13.75
N LYS A 37 6.12 -2.14 14.98
CA LYS A 37 5.05 -3.14 15.21
C LYS A 37 3.72 -2.82 14.50
N TRP A 38 3.38 -1.54 14.35
CA TRP A 38 2.16 -1.08 13.66
C TRP A 38 2.27 -1.10 12.13
N ALA A 39 3.48 -1.07 11.56
CA ALA A 39 3.70 -1.09 10.11
C ALA A 39 3.38 -2.46 9.51
N LYS A 40 3.45 -3.53 10.31
CA LYS A 40 2.99 -4.86 9.89
C LYS A 40 1.49 -4.87 9.61
N THR A 41 0.70 -4.21 10.46
CA THR A 41 -0.74 -4.06 10.26
C THR A 41 -1.07 -3.26 9.01
N PHE A 42 -0.23 -2.28 8.64
CA PHE A 42 -0.38 -1.55 7.38
C PHE A 42 -0.20 -2.47 6.16
N ILE A 43 0.85 -3.31 6.14
CA ILE A 43 1.02 -4.29 5.07
C ILE A 43 -0.13 -5.28 5.06
N ASP A 44 -0.51 -5.83 6.21
CA ASP A 44 -1.56 -6.84 6.24
C ASP A 44 -2.92 -6.29 5.77
N LEU A 45 -3.23 -5.02 6.05
CA LEU A 45 -4.43 -4.36 5.57
C LEU A 45 -4.41 -4.09 4.05
N ASN A 46 -3.24 -3.79 3.49
CA ASN A 46 -3.08 -3.40 2.08
C ASN A 46 -2.46 -4.51 1.22
N ARG A 47 -2.30 -5.73 1.77
CA ARG A 47 -1.53 -6.81 1.15
C ARG A 47 -2.01 -7.14 -0.24
N ASP A 48 -3.31 -7.34 -0.40
CA ASP A 48 -3.91 -7.74 -1.67
C ASP A 48 -3.67 -6.67 -2.74
N LEU A 49 -3.82 -5.39 -2.38
CA LEU A 49 -3.58 -4.26 -3.27
C LEU A 49 -2.09 -4.09 -3.60
N LEU A 50 -1.21 -4.24 -2.61
CA LEU A 50 0.24 -4.16 -2.79
C LEU A 50 0.79 -5.31 -3.65
N GLU A 51 0.23 -6.51 -3.51
CA GLU A 51 0.54 -7.64 -4.38
C GLU A 51 0.02 -7.42 -5.80
N GLU A 52 -1.19 -6.88 -5.97
CA GLU A 52 -1.69 -6.50 -7.30
C GLU A 52 -0.82 -5.43 -7.97
N TYR A 53 -0.23 -4.51 -7.22
CA TYR A 53 0.67 -3.50 -7.78
C TYR A 53 2.10 -3.99 -8.02
N SER A 54 2.54 -5.05 -7.34
CA SER A 54 3.95 -5.46 -7.33
C SER A 54 4.42 -5.89 -8.73
N GLY A 55 5.49 -5.27 -9.22
CA GLY A 55 6.10 -5.62 -10.52
C GLY A 55 5.30 -5.17 -11.75
N LYS A 56 4.23 -4.39 -11.56
CA LYS A 56 3.39 -3.89 -12.66
C LYS A 56 3.88 -2.56 -13.21
N LYS A 57 3.56 -2.29 -14.49
CA LYS A 57 3.90 -1.00 -15.12
C LYS A 57 2.89 0.07 -14.71
N SER A 58 3.32 1.34 -14.77
CA SER A 58 2.51 2.50 -14.40
C SER A 58 1.08 2.51 -14.99
N LYS A 59 0.89 2.08 -16.24
CA LYS A 59 -0.45 1.97 -16.86
C LYS A 59 -1.36 0.96 -16.15
N GLU A 60 -0.83 -0.18 -15.76
CA GLU A 60 -1.59 -1.22 -15.05
C GLU A 60 -1.92 -0.80 -13.62
N ILE A 61 -0.98 -0.13 -12.95
CA ILE A 61 -1.17 0.44 -11.60
C ILE A 61 -2.32 1.45 -11.62
N ILE A 62 -2.34 2.37 -12.60
CA ILE A 62 -3.41 3.36 -12.75
C ILE A 62 -4.77 2.68 -12.96
N GLN A 63 -4.81 1.59 -13.74
CA GLN A 63 -6.06 0.88 -14.01
C GLN A 63 -6.60 0.18 -12.75
N ILE A 64 -5.74 -0.53 -12.01
CA ILE A 64 -6.10 -1.15 -10.72
C ILE A 64 -6.56 -0.09 -9.72
N GLN A 65 -5.87 1.07 -9.66
CA GLN A 65 -6.27 2.18 -8.80
C GLN A 65 -7.66 2.73 -9.16
N ASN A 66 -7.95 2.93 -10.44
CA ASN A 66 -9.26 3.39 -10.91
C ASN A 66 -10.37 2.38 -10.61
N ASP A 67 -10.08 1.09 -10.79
CA ASP A 67 -11.01 0.01 -10.47
C ASP A 67 -11.30 -0.04 -8.96
N PHE A 68 -10.28 0.11 -8.12
CA PHE A 68 -10.44 0.19 -6.67
C PHE A 68 -11.27 1.40 -6.24
N LEU A 69 -11.00 2.58 -6.80
CA LEU A 69 -11.77 3.80 -6.54
C LEU A 69 -13.24 3.66 -6.97
N SER A 70 -13.50 3.08 -8.14
CA SER A 70 -14.87 2.87 -8.64
C SER A 70 -15.67 1.89 -7.78
N LYS A 71 -15.02 0.85 -7.21
CA LYS A 71 -15.63 -0.07 -6.25
C LYS A 71 -15.91 0.59 -4.89
N GLY A 72 -15.02 1.49 -4.44
CA GLY A 72 -15.22 2.26 -3.21
C GLY A 72 -16.37 3.26 -3.29
N ILE A 73 -16.57 3.91 -4.45
CA ILE A 73 -17.66 4.87 -4.69
C ILE A 73 -19.04 4.21 -4.76
N LYS A 74 -19.13 2.95 -5.21
CA LYS A 74 -20.41 2.22 -5.28
C LYS A 74 -20.96 1.75 -3.93
N ASN A 75 -20.17 1.84 -2.85
CA ASN A 75 -20.57 1.44 -1.49
C ASN A 75 -20.83 2.66 -0.58
N SER A 76 -21.11 3.84 -1.15
CA SER A 76 -21.51 5.06 -0.43
C SER A 76 -22.91 5.50 -0.82
#